data_AF-A0A1A9ZPF7-F1
#
_entry.id   AF-A0A1A9ZPF7-F1
#
_cell.length_a   1.000
_cell.length_b   1.000
_cell.length_c   1.000
_cell.angle_alpha   90.00
_cell.angle_beta   90.00
_cell.angle_gamma   90.00
#
_symmetry.space_group_name_H-M   'P 1'
#
loop_
_entity.id
_entity.type
_entity.pdbx_description
1 polymer ?
#
loop_
_entity_poly.entity_id
_entity_poly.type
_entity_poly.pdbx_seq_one_letter_code
_entity_poly.pdbx_strand_id
1 'polypeptide(L)'
;MIRLALVNLCNVNSVHLEELHKNATRQDIIHGKLFQDRRFLEIDYAQGRDVPPGYISKIAKTLEDWVHSCEAIYNCLDAQIQIANAEKSKRLEKKKDIEQKIINLKKAFKTSQISDNDDSMQIDARKTSATNPEVRKKTCRTIRPADFFKFNK
;
A
#
# COMPACT_ATOMS: atom_id res chain seq x y z
N MET A 1 -1.16 -14.05 -10.36
CA MET A 1 -1.06 -15.07 -11.42
C MET A 1 -2.48 -15.39 -11.84
N ILE A 2 -2.93 -14.85 -12.98
CA ILE A 2 -4.26 -15.14 -13.51
C ILE A 2 -4.14 -16.53 -14.14
N ARG A 3 -4.66 -17.56 -13.46
CA ARG A 3 -4.74 -18.91 -14.03
C ARG A 3 -5.88 -18.90 -15.05
N LEU A 4 -5.59 -19.22 -16.31
CA LEU A 4 -6.63 -19.24 -17.34
C LEU A 4 -7.59 -20.42 -17.14
N ALA A 5 -7.07 -21.61 -16.83
CA ALA A 5 -7.91 -22.78 -16.58
C ALA A 5 -7.12 -23.93 -15.91
N LEU A 6 -7.88 -24.81 -15.24
CA LEU A 6 -7.41 -26.11 -14.75
C LEU A 6 -8.25 -27.19 -15.42
N VAL A 7 -7.62 -27.98 -16.30
CA VAL A 7 -8.33 -29.00 -17.10
C VAL A 7 -8.06 -30.39 -16.54
N ASN A 8 -9.14 -31.14 -16.28
CA ASN A 8 -9.07 -32.54 -15.85
C ASN A 8 -8.91 -33.47 -17.05
N LEU A 9 -7.91 -34.36 -17.02
CA LEU A 9 -7.52 -35.25 -18.13
C LEU A 9 -7.69 -36.75 -17.79
N CYS A 10 -8.63 -37.10 -16.91
CA CYS A 10 -8.82 -38.47 -16.41
C CYS A 10 -9.02 -39.58 -17.48
N ASN A 11 -9.39 -39.26 -18.72
CA ASN A 11 -9.73 -40.26 -19.74
C ASN A 11 -8.62 -40.60 -20.75
N VAL A 12 -7.43 -40.00 -20.67
CA VAL A 12 -6.37 -40.21 -21.68
C VAL A 12 -5.22 -41.03 -21.09
N ASN A 13 -4.62 -41.99 -21.79
CA ASN A 13 -3.48 -42.75 -21.23
C ASN A 13 -2.30 -41.83 -20.86
N SER A 14 -1.60 -42.11 -19.76
CA SER A 14 -0.51 -41.26 -19.22
C SER A 14 0.62 -41.02 -20.22
N VAL A 15 1.03 -42.06 -20.95
CA VAL A 15 2.08 -41.97 -21.98
C VAL A 15 1.66 -41.04 -23.13
N HIS A 16 0.41 -41.12 -23.58
CA HIS A 16 -0.10 -40.27 -24.65
C HIS A 16 -0.33 -38.83 -24.19
N LEU A 17 -0.61 -38.60 -22.91
CA LEU A 17 -0.80 -37.24 -22.38
C LEU A 17 0.46 -36.39 -22.44
N GLU A 18 1.61 -36.96 -22.07
CA GLU A 18 2.87 -36.21 -22.09
C GLU A 18 3.28 -35.87 -23.52
N GLU A 19 3.17 -36.81 -24.44
CA GLU A 19 3.51 -36.58 -25.85
C GLU A 19 2.53 -35.59 -26.49
N LEU A 20 1.23 -35.68 -26.18
CA LEU A 20 0.24 -34.72 -26.65
C LEU A 20 0.53 -33.31 -26.12
N HIS A 21 0.87 -33.18 -24.84
CA HIS A 21 1.26 -31.90 -24.25
C HIS A 21 2.51 -31.33 -24.93
N LYS A 22 3.58 -32.13 -25.09
CA LYS A 22 4.80 -31.71 -25.79
C LYS A 22 4.51 -31.27 -27.23
N ASN A 23 3.67 -32.00 -27.94
CA ASN A 23 3.25 -31.65 -29.30
C ASN A 23 2.49 -30.33 -29.35
N ALA A 24 1.53 -30.13 -28.46
CA ALA A 24 0.72 -28.92 -28.45
C ALA A 24 1.52 -27.68 -28.00
N THR A 25 2.49 -27.85 -27.09
CA THR A 25 3.45 -26.80 -26.73
C THR A 25 4.38 -26.45 -27.90
N ARG A 26 4.87 -27.46 -28.65
CA ARG A 26 5.71 -27.23 -29.84
C ARG A 26 4.98 -26.51 -30.99
N GLN A 27 3.65 -26.62 -31.04
CA GLN A 27 2.80 -25.97 -32.03
C GLN A 27 2.24 -24.62 -31.54
N ASP A 28 2.64 -24.15 -30.34
CA ASP A 28 2.16 -22.92 -29.70
C ASP A 28 0.63 -22.85 -29.52
N ILE A 29 -0.02 -24.01 -29.40
CA ILE A 29 -1.47 -24.11 -29.21
C ILE A 29 -1.84 -23.92 -27.73
N ILE A 30 -1.03 -24.50 -26.83
CA ILE A 30 -1.21 -24.37 -25.38
C ILE A 30 0.14 -24.17 -24.69
N HIS A 31 0.14 -23.34 -23.64
CA HIS A 31 1.23 -23.25 -22.68
C HIS A 31 0.68 -23.48 -21.28
N GLY A 32 1.45 -24.18 -20.46
CA GLY A 32 1.01 -24.55 -19.13
C GLY A 32 1.81 -25.70 -18.54
N LYS A 33 1.43 -26.08 -17.32
CA LYS A 33 2.10 -27.13 -16.54
C LYS A 33 1.24 -28.37 -16.42
N LEU A 34 1.75 -29.48 -16.93
CA LEU A 34 1.14 -30.81 -16.78
C LEU A 34 1.51 -31.42 -15.43
N PHE A 35 0.49 -31.79 -14.66
CA PHE A 35 0.62 -32.53 -13.40
C PHE A 35 0.19 -33.98 -13.62
N GLN A 36 1.16 -34.86 -13.83
CA GLN A 36 0.92 -36.27 -14.19
C GLN A 36 0.32 -37.08 -13.03
N ASP A 37 0.72 -36.78 -11.79
CA ASP A 37 0.24 -37.39 -10.55
C ASP A 37 -1.27 -37.21 -10.38
N ARG A 38 -1.76 -35.98 -10.63
CA ARG A 38 -3.15 -35.58 -10.39
C ARG A 38 -3.97 -35.45 -11.66
N ARG A 39 -3.37 -35.73 -12.82
CA ARG A 39 -4.04 -35.74 -14.13
C ARG A 39 -4.67 -34.39 -14.48
N PHE A 40 -3.98 -33.30 -14.14
CA PHE A 40 -4.42 -31.95 -14.41
C PHE A 40 -3.44 -31.21 -15.30
N LEU A 41 -3.97 -30.36 -16.17
CA LEU A 41 -3.19 -29.38 -16.92
C LEU A 41 -3.58 -27.98 -16.44
N GLU A 42 -2.62 -27.29 -15.83
CA GLU A 42 -2.73 -25.86 -15.55
C GLU A 42 -2.36 -25.10 -16.82
N ILE A 43 -3.27 -24.27 -17.31
CA ILE A 43 -3.10 -23.55 -18.57
C ILE A 43 -2.78 -22.08 -18.27
N ASP A 44 -1.65 -21.62 -18.80
CA ASP A 44 -1.20 -20.22 -18.77
C ASP A 44 -1.55 -19.49 -20.06
N TYR A 45 -1.73 -20.23 -21.16
CA TYR A 45 -2.17 -19.70 -22.45
C TYR A 45 -2.79 -20.81 -23.29
N ALA A 46 -3.82 -20.47 -24.06
CA ALA A 46 -4.39 -21.36 -25.06
C ALA A 46 -4.87 -20.55 -26.27
N GLN A 47 -4.62 -21.08 -27.46
CA GLN A 47 -5.12 -20.52 -28.71
C GLN A 47 -6.63 -20.80 -28.86
N GLY A 48 -7.41 -19.78 -29.17
CA GLY A 48 -8.83 -19.93 -29.49
C GLY A 48 -9.02 -20.59 -30.85
N ARG A 49 -9.58 -21.81 -30.88
CA ARG A 49 -9.79 -22.58 -32.12
C ARG A 49 -11.12 -22.27 -32.79
N ASP A 50 -12.21 -22.41 -32.07
CA ASP A 50 -13.57 -22.26 -32.58
C ASP A 50 -14.40 -21.37 -31.65
N VAL A 51 -15.22 -20.49 -32.23
CA VAL A 51 -16.24 -19.74 -31.49
C VAL A 51 -17.62 -20.31 -31.84
N PRO A 52 -18.31 -20.97 -30.88
CA PRO A 52 -19.63 -21.51 -31.15
C PRO A 52 -20.64 -20.40 -31.51
N PRO A 53 -21.62 -20.67 -32.39
CA PRO A 53 -22.67 -19.71 -32.71
C PRO A 53 -23.37 -19.22 -31.44
N GLY A 54 -23.58 -17.89 -31.33
CA GLY A 54 -24.23 -17.28 -30.16
C GLY A 54 -23.34 -17.06 -28.92
N TYR A 55 -22.05 -17.41 -28.95
CA TYR A 55 -21.13 -17.16 -27.83
C TYR A 55 -20.43 -15.80 -27.87
N ILE A 56 -20.48 -15.09 -29.00
CA ILE A 56 -19.83 -13.78 -29.16
C ILE A 56 -20.30 -12.78 -28.08
N SER A 57 -21.61 -12.71 -27.82
CA SER A 57 -22.15 -11.84 -26.78
C SER A 57 -21.68 -12.21 -25.38
N LYS A 58 -21.48 -13.51 -25.10
CA LYS A 58 -20.93 -13.97 -23.81
C LYS A 58 -19.47 -13.55 -23.66
N ILE A 59 -18.66 -13.73 -24.71
CA ILE A 59 -17.25 -13.31 -24.73
C ILE A 59 -17.14 -11.81 -24.50
N ALA A 60 -17.93 -11.01 -25.23
CA ALA A 60 -17.97 -9.56 -25.07
C ALA A 60 -18.34 -9.16 -23.64
N LYS A 61 -19.40 -9.78 -23.07
CA LYS A 61 -19.81 -9.53 -21.69
C LYS A 61 -18.71 -9.88 -20.68
N THR A 62 -18.02 -11.01 -20.83
CA THR A 62 -16.94 -11.40 -19.91
C THR A 62 -15.76 -10.42 -19.97
N LEU A 63 -15.41 -9.92 -21.17
CA LEU A 63 -14.39 -8.89 -21.31
C LEU A 63 -14.82 -7.58 -20.67
N GLU A 64 -16.08 -7.17 -20.88
CA GLU A 64 -16.65 -5.97 -20.28
C GLU A 64 -16.68 -6.04 -18.75
N ASP A 65 -17.13 -7.16 -18.17
CA ASP A 65 -17.10 -7.41 -16.72
C ASP A 65 -15.66 -7.35 -16.16
N TRP A 66 -14.68 -7.82 -16.92
CA TRP A 66 -13.27 -7.74 -16.53
C TRP A 66 -12.73 -6.31 -16.57
N VAL A 67 -13.10 -5.53 -17.59
CA VAL A 67 -12.76 -4.10 -17.68
C VAL A 67 -13.39 -3.32 -16.53
N HIS A 68 -14.68 -3.52 -16.25
CA HIS A 68 -15.35 -2.89 -15.11
C HIS A 68 -14.68 -3.22 -13.78
N SER A 69 -14.20 -4.45 -13.61
CA SER A 69 -13.43 -4.85 -12.42
C SER A 69 -12.11 -4.07 -12.31
N CYS A 70 -11.40 -3.87 -13.41
CA CYS A 70 -10.18 -3.06 -13.45
C CYS A 70 -10.47 -1.59 -13.12
N GLU A 71 -11.54 -1.01 -13.67
CA GLU A 71 -11.97 0.36 -13.38
C GLU A 71 -12.34 0.54 -11.90
N ALA A 72 -13.05 -0.42 -11.31
CA ALA A 72 -13.38 -0.39 -9.89
C ALA A 72 -12.13 -0.37 -9.00
N ILE A 73 -11.12 -1.20 -9.32
CA ILE A 73 -9.84 -1.23 -8.61
C ILE A 73 -9.09 0.10 -8.80
N TYR A 74 -9.05 0.61 -10.04
CA TYR A 74 -8.42 1.88 -10.35
C TYR A 74 -9.03 3.05 -9.57
N ASN A 75 -10.36 3.17 -9.57
CA ASN A 75 -11.08 4.21 -8.85
C ASN A 75 -10.89 4.09 -7.33
N CYS A 76 -10.86 2.87 -6.80
CA CYS A 76 -10.56 2.63 -5.38
C CYS A 76 -9.15 3.09 -5.03
N LEU A 77 -8.16 2.79 -5.87
CA LEU A 77 -6.77 3.22 -5.67
C LEU A 77 -6.66 4.74 -5.69
N ASP A 78 -7.27 5.40 -6.69
CA ASP A 78 -7.24 6.85 -6.80
C ASP A 78 -7.89 7.52 -5.58
N ALA A 79 -9.06 7.03 -5.15
CA ALA A 79 -9.72 7.52 -3.94
C ALA A 79 -8.84 7.39 -2.69
N GLN A 80 -8.15 6.26 -2.53
CA GLN A 80 -7.21 6.05 -1.41
C GLN A 80 -6.03 7.02 -1.46
N ILE A 81 -5.49 7.31 -2.65
CA ILE A 81 -4.42 8.30 -2.83
C ILE A 81 -4.91 9.69 -2.42
N GLN A 82 -6.11 10.09 -2.86
CA GLN A 82 -6.69 11.38 -2.50
C GLN A 82 -6.89 11.52 -0.98
N ILE A 83 -7.44 10.49 -0.34
CA ILE A 83 -7.63 10.45 1.12
C ILE A 83 -6.28 10.58 1.84
N ALA A 84 -5.27 9.81 1.43
CA ALA A 84 -3.94 9.86 2.04
C ALA A 84 -3.30 11.26 1.89
N ASN A 85 -3.42 11.88 0.72
CA ASN A 85 -2.91 13.22 0.46
C ASN A 85 -3.64 14.29 1.27
N ALA A 86 -4.97 14.22 1.34
CA ALA A 86 -5.79 15.13 2.14
C ALA A 86 -5.42 15.03 3.63
N GLU A 87 -5.25 13.81 4.14
CA GLU A 87 -4.89 13.59 5.53
C GLU A 87 -3.46 14.06 5.84
N LYS A 88 -2.51 13.83 4.93
CA LYS A 88 -1.15 14.38 5.03
C LYS A 88 -1.15 15.90 5.07
N SER A 89 -1.90 16.55 4.18
CA SER A 89 -2.03 18.01 4.13
C SER A 89 -2.63 18.56 5.43
N LYS A 90 -3.72 17.95 5.90
CA LYS A 90 -4.37 18.30 7.18
C LYS A 90 -3.43 18.16 8.38
N ARG A 91 -2.62 17.10 8.43
CA ARG A 91 -1.63 16.90 9.49
C ARG A 91 -0.53 17.95 9.44
N LEU A 92 -0.06 18.29 8.25
CA LEU A 92 0.97 19.31 8.07
C LEU A 92 0.49 20.69 8.53
N GLU A 93 -0.75 21.05 8.20
CA GLU A 93 -1.32 22.34 8.62
C GLU A 93 -1.47 22.43 10.13
N LYS A 94 -2.03 21.39 10.77
CA LYS A 94 -2.10 21.32 12.24
C LYS A 94 -0.73 21.43 12.91
N LYS A 95 0.31 20.82 12.32
CA LYS A 95 1.67 20.92 12.83
C LYS A 95 2.17 22.36 12.78
N LYS A 96 1.95 23.07 11.65
CA LYS A 96 2.31 24.49 11.51
C LYS A 96 1.56 25.37 12.53
N ASP A 97 0.26 25.15 12.71
CA ASP A 97 -0.54 25.89 13.69
C ASP A 97 0.02 25.75 15.12
N ILE A 98 0.38 24.53 15.50
CA ILE A 98 0.97 24.25 16.82
C ILE A 98 2.34 24.93 16.95
N GLU A 99 3.20 24.82 15.93
CA GLU A 99 4.51 25.48 15.93
C GLU A 99 4.39 27.01 16.03
N GLN A 100 3.44 27.61 15.33
CA GLN A 100 3.17 29.05 15.39
C GLN A 100 2.64 29.47 16.77
N LYS A 101 1.73 28.70 17.36
CA LYS A 101 1.27 28.93 18.75
C LYS A 101 2.43 28.86 19.74
N ILE A 102 3.35 27.91 19.60
CA ILE A 102 4.55 27.83 20.45
C ILE A 102 5.43 29.07 20.29
N ILE A 103 5.66 29.54 19.06
CA ILE A 103 6.44 30.76 18.80
C ILE A 103 5.78 31.98 19.46
N ASN A 104 4.47 32.14 19.30
CA ASN A 104 3.73 33.26 19.87
C ASN A 104 3.76 33.23 21.40
N LEU A 105 3.57 32.06 22.02
CA LEU A 105 3.67 31.90 23.47
C LEU A 105 5.09 32.23 23.98
N LYS A 106 6.14 31.75 23.29
CA LYS A 106 7.53 32.09 23.64
C LYS A 106 7.81 33.59 23.55
N LYS A 107 7.23 34.28 22.55
CA LYS A 107 7.36 35.75 22.40
C LYS A 107 6.62 36.47 23.54
N ALA A 108 5.37 36.11 23.81
CA ALA A 108 4.58 36.70 24.89
C ALA A 108 5.28 36.53 26.25
N PHE A 109 5.83 35.34 26.53
CA PHE A 109 6.57 35.08 27.77
C PHE A 109 7.83 35.94 27.91
N LYS A 110 8.59 36.15 26.82
CA LYS A 110 9.74 37.06 26.83
C LYS A 110 9.34 38.52 27.07
N THR A 111 8.25 38.98 26.47
CA THR A 111 7.75 40.35 26.67
C THR A 111 7.28 40.57 28.11
N SER A 112 6.56 39.63 28.71
CA SER A 112 6.15 39.72 30.12
C SER A 112 7.34 39.68 31.09
N GLN A 113 8.37 38.88 30.81
CA GLN A 113 9.58 38.91 31.64
C GLN A 113 10.38 40.22 31.52
N ILE A 114 10.23 40.98 30.43
CA ILE A 114 10.85 42.30 30.29
C ILE A 114 10.05 43.36 31.04
N SER A 115 8.71 43.25 31.11
CA SER A 115 7.88 44.19 31.88
C SER A 115 8.02 44.01 33.39
N ASP A 116 8.28 42.80 33.88
CA ASP A 116 8.41 42.53 35.32
C ASP A 116 9.83 42.82 35.87
N ASN A 117 10.81 43.12 35.00
CA ASN A 117 12.20 43.35 35.40
C ASN A 117 12.57 44.84 35.51
N ASP A 118 11.68 45.76 35.09
CA ASP A 118 11.91 47.21 35.18
C ASP A 118 11.49 47.80 36.55
N ASP A 119 10.86 47.00 37.41
CA ASP A 119 10.41 47.39 38.77
C ASP A 119 11.24 46.76 39.91
N SER A 120 12.47 46.27 39.63
CA SER A 120 13.36 45.75 40.67
C SER A 120 14.82 46.16 40.47
N MET A 121 15.09 47.46 40.61
CA MET A 121 16.38 47.89 41.14
C MET A 121 16.34 47.79 42.66
N GLN A 122 16.96 46.76 43.23
CA GLN A 122 17.75 46.86 44.47
C GLN A 122 18.52 45.55 44.75
N ILE A 123 19.87 45.67 44.78
CA ILE A 123 20.87 45.07 45.72
C ILE A 123 20.55 43.67 46.31
N ASP A 124 21.43 42.67 46.36
CA ASP A 124 22.88 42.67 46.58
C ASP A 124 23.47 41.27 46.32
N ALA A 125 24.80 41.20 46.22
CA ALA A 125 25.58 39.99 45.95
C ALA A 125 25.55 38.94 47.09
N ARG A 126 25.21 37.67 46.79
CA ARG A 126 25.77 36.51 47.51
C ARG A 126 25.71 35.20 46.70
N LYS A 127 26.87 34.55 46.56
CA LYS A 127 27.13 33.21 45.97
C LYS A 127 26.30 32.11 46.65
N THR A 128 25.87 31.09 45.89
CA THR A 128 26.09 29.64 46.17
C THR A 128 25.60 28.72 45.03
N SER A 129 26.53 27.94 44.49
CA SER A 129 26.47 26.53 44.10
C SER A 129 25.21 25.89 43.50
N ALA A 130 25.40 25.42 42.26
CA ALA A 130 25.12 24.05 41.77
C ALA A 130 23.73 23.44 42.03
N THR A 131 22.96 23.28 40.95
CA THR A 131 22.37 21.98 40.56
C THR A 131 21.79 22.05 39.15
N ASN A 132 22.36 21.25 38.26
CA ASN A 132 21.87 20.97 36.91
C ASN A 132 20.80 19.88 37.00
N PRO A 133 19.63 19.99 36.34
CA PRO A 133 18.88 18.82 35.95
C PRO A 133 18.98 18.63 34.43
N GLU A 134 19.66 17.56 34.03
CA GLU A 134 19.69 17.06 32.66
C GLU A 134 18.28 16.91 32.09
N VAL A 135 17.98 17.67 31.03
CA VAL A 135 16.84 17.43 30.16
C VAL A 135 17.11 16.16 29.36
N ARG A 136 16.54 15.03 29.80
CA ARG A 136 16.51 13.79 29.03
C ARG A 136 15.86 14.03 27.66
N LYS A 137 16.68 14.08 26.60
CA LYS A 137 16.22 13.95 25.21
C LYS A 137 15.54 12.60 25.04
N LYS A 138 14.21 12.58 24.99
CA LYS A 138 13.48 11.43 24.44
C LYS A 138 13.61 11.47 22.92
N THR A 139 14.42 10.57 22.40
CA THR A 139 14.59 10.31 20.96
C THR A 139 13.22 10.09 20.32
N CYS A 140 12.88 10.95 19.36
CA CYS A 140 11.75 10.74 18.46
C CYS A 140 12.06 9.48 17.65
N ARG A 141 11.34 8.37 17.87
CA ARG A 141 11.47 7.19 17.02
C ARG A 141 10.95 7.57 15.64
N THR A 142 11.83 7.57 14.65
CA THR A 142 11.46 7.62 13.24
C THR A 142 10.63 6.39 12.94
N ILE A 143 9.32 6.56 12.82
CA ILE A 143 8.41 5.51 12.38
C ILE A 143 8.75 5.23 10.91
N ARG A 144 9.15 3.99 10.61
CA ARG A 144 9.42 3.56 9.24
C ARG A 144 8.09 3.27 8.53
N PRO A 145 7.98 3.50 7.21
CA PRO A 145 6.72 3.36 6.47
C PRO A 145 6.07 1.97 6.49
N ALA A 146 6.77 0.95 7.01
CA ALA A 146 6.31 -0.44 7.01
C ALA A 146 5.30 -0.78 8.13
N ASP A 147 5.11 0.09 9.14
CA ASP A 147 4.24 -0.20 10.28
C ASP A 147 2.74 0.03 10.00
N PHE A 148 2.36 0.49 8.80
CA PHE A 148 0.96 0.77 8.44
C PHE A 148 0.16 -0.46 7.95
N PHE A 149 0.83 -1.58 7.63
CA PHE A 149 0.18 -2.78 7.08
C PHE A 149 -0.14 -3.87 8.13
N LYS A 150 -0.46 -3.47 9.36
CA LYS A 150 -1.00 -4.38 10.39
C LYS A 150 -2.34 -3.90 10.92
N PHE A 151 -3.32 -3.81 10.04
CA PHE A 151 -4.74 -3.88 10.42
C PHE A 151 -5.55 -4.52 9.30
N ASN A 152 -5.65 -5.84 9.33
CA ASN A 152 -6.95 -6.51 9.29
C ASN A 152 -6.77 -7.95 9.77
N LYS A 153 -7.64 -8.34 10.69
CA LYS A 153 -7.72 -9.68 11.28
C LYS A 153 -8.76 -10.47 10.52
#